data_AF-A0A7Y7NKD3-F1
#
_entry.id   AF-A0A7Y7NKD3-F1
#
_cell.length_a   1.000
_cell.length_b   1.000
_cell.length_c   1.000
_cell.angle_alpha   90.00
_cell.angle_beta   90.00
_cell.angle_gamma   90.00
#
_symmetry.space_group_name_H-M   'P 1'
#
loop_
_entity.id
_entity.type
_entity.pdbx_description
1 polymer ?
#
loop_
_entity_poly.entity_id
_entity_poly.type
_entity_poly.pdbx_seq_one_letter_code
_entity_poly.pdbx_strand_id
1 'polypeptide(L)'
;MSEKRYRFRLIFSGVCLLFGLTLDYLKIFDKPFGFLVICGLAPFIYLGYYELLRRLMKPWIGKYPYAPHWDKVGEKVSGKGYPKNRYVVTADSIFGVSMFLIPFLTILILIIMIDK
;
A
#
# COMPACT_ATOMS: atom_id res chain seq x y z
N MET A 1 -11.08 -4.82 2.40
CA MET A 1 -10.48 -4.94 3.75
C MET A 1 -11.56 -4.81 4.82
N SER A 2 -11.44 -5.49 5.97
CA SER A 2 -12.39 -5.28 7.09
C SER A 2 -12.12 -3.94 7.77
N GLU A 3 -13.17 -3.34 8.33
CA GLU A 3 -13.08 -2.03 8.97
C GLU A 3 -12.08 -2.00 10.13
N LYS A 4 -12.05 -3.04 10.97
CA LYS A 4 -11.07 -3.19 12.05
C LYS A 4 -9.62 -3.16 11.54
N ARG A 5 -9.32 -3.88 10.44
CA ARG A 5 -7.98 -3.91 9.84
C ARG A 5 -7.61 -2.56 9.21
N TYR A 6 -8.59 -1.86 8.62
CA TYR A 6 -8.38 -0.53 8.06
C TYR A 6 -8.01 0.48 9.16
N ARG A 7 -8.80 0.53 10.25
CA ARG A 7 -8.53 1.40 11.40
C ARG A 7 -7.16 1.12 12.02
N PHE A 8 -6.81 -0.15 12.21
CA PHE A 8 -5.50 -0.53 12.73
C PHE A 8 -4.36 -0.03 11.84
N ARG A 9 -4.46 -0.21 10.52
CA ARG A 9 -3.44 0.25 9.58
C ARG A 9 -3.32 1.77 9.57
N LEU A 10 -4.42 2.51 9.68
CA LEU A 10 -4.38 3.97 9.81
C LEU A 10 -3.63 4.42 11.08
N ILE A 11 -3.93 3.81 12.22
CA ILE A 11 -3.25 4.11 13.49
C ILE A 11 -1.76 3.80 13.36
N PHE A 12 -1.43 2.62 12.83
CA PHE A 12 -0.04 2.21 12.59
C PHE A 12 0.70 3.20 11.69
N SER A 13 0.09 3.64 10.57
CA SER A 13 0.65 4.66 9.70
C SER A 13 0.90 5.98 10.44
N GLY A 14 -0.02 6.39 11.31
CA GLY A 14 0.14 7.58 12.16
C GLY A 14 1.34 7.47 13.11
N VAL A 15 1.51 6.31 13.75
CA VAL A 15 2.66 6.05 14.64
C VAL A 15 3.98 6.07 13.85
N CYS A 16 4.03 5.46 12.66
CA CYS A 16 5.22 5.49 11.80
C CYS A 16 5.60 6.92 11.40
N LEU A 17 4.61 7.76 11.07
CA LEU A 17 4.84 9.16 10.72
C LEU A 17 5.41 9.96 11.90
N LEU A 18 4.82 9.82 13.09
CA LEU A 18 5.32 10.47 14.30
C LEU A 18 6.75 10.04 14.63
N PHE A 19 7.06 8.75 14.44
CA PHE A 19 8.41 8.24 14.65
C PHE A 19 9.39 8.84 13.63
N GLY A 20 9.04 8.86 12.35
CA GLY A 20 9.85 9.49 11.30
C GLY A 20 10.13 10.97 11.56
N LEU A 21 9.11 11.73 11.95
CA LEU A 21 9.24 13.14 12.35
C LEU A 21 10.18 13.33 13.55
N THR A 22 10.03 12.49 14.57
CA THR A 22 10.86 12.58 15.79
C THR A 22 12.32 12.27 15.47
N LEU A 23 12.59 11.25 14.66
CA LEU A 23 13.95 10.88 14.28
C LEU A 23 14.64 11.95 13.42
N ASP A 24 13.93 12.53 12.45
CA ASP A 24 14.46 13.63 11.62
C ASP A 24 14.71 14.88 12.45
N TYR A 25 13.82 15.20 13.41
CA TYR A 25 14.00 16.34 14.32
C TYR A 25 15.24 16.17 15.22
N LEU A 26 15.43 14.97 15.77
CA LEU A 26 16.57 14.65 16.62
C LEU A 26 17.88 14.46 15.84
N LYS A 27 17.85 14.48 14.50
CA LYS A 27 19.00 14.25 13.62
C LYS A 27 19.81 13.02 13.99
N ILE A 28 19.12 11.95 14.41
CA ILE A 28 19.77 10.70 14.86
C ILE A 28 20.56 10.05 13.72
N PHE A 29 20.11 10.23 12.47
CA PHE A 29 20.75 9.70 11.29
C PHE A 29 21.32 10.84 10.44
N ASP A 30 22.50 10.62 9.88
CA ASP A 30 23.14 11.55 8.93
C ASP A 30 22.48 11.41 7.55
N LYS A 31 21.27 11.95 7.45
CA LYS A 31 20.42 11.95 6.26
C LYS A 31 19.80 13.34 6.07
N PRO A 32 19.47 13.73 4.83
CA PRO A 32 18.80 14.99 4.57
C PRO A 32 17.46 15.04 5.33
N PHE A 33 17.15 16.22 5.86
CA PHE A 33 15.90 16.45 6.60
C PHE A 33 14.70 16.14 5.70
N GLY A 34 13.80 15.28 6.16
CA GLY A 34 12.64 14.80 5.42
C GLY A 34 12.77 13.36 4.91
N PHE A 35 13.97 12.77 4.90
CA PHE A 35 14.14 11.37 4.51
C PHE A 35 13.35 10.42 5.43
N LEU A 36 13.48 10.56 6.75
CA LEU A 36 12.78 9.68 7.69
C LEU A 36 11.30 10.01 7.77
N VAL A 37 10.92 11.27 7.52
CA VAL A 37 9.51 11.64 7.32
C VAL A 37 8.90 10.91 6.12
N ILE A 38 9.59 10.83 4.97
CA ILE A 38 9.11 10.05 3.81
C ILE A 38 8.97 8.57 4.18
N CYS A 39 9.95 7.99 4.86
CA CYS A 39 9.86 6.60 5.32
C CYS A 39 8.65 6.40 6.25
N GLY A 40 8.40 7.34 7.16
CA GLY A 40 7.22 7.34 8.03
C GLY A 40 5.89 7.54 7.29
N LEU A 41 5.90 8.24 6.15
CA LEU A 41 4.74 8.44 5.28
C LEU A 41 4.44 7.23 4.38
N ALA A 42 5.39 6.33 4.14
CA ALA A 42 5.23 5.20 3.23
C ALA A 42 3.96 4.36 3.50
N PRO A 43 3.59 4.03 4.74
CA PRO A 43 2.33 3.32 5.04
C PRO A 43 1.07 4.11 4.64
N PHE A 44 1.08 5.44 4.76
CA PHE A 44 -0.03 6.29 4.29
C PHE A 44 -0.11 6.34 2.78
N ILE A 45 1.03 6.47 2.11
CA ILE A 45 1.12 6.44 0.64
C ILE A 45 0.52 5.12 0.13
N TYR A 46 0.93 4.00 0.72
CA TYR A 46 0.42 2.68 0.36
C TYR A 46 -1.10 2.54 0.58
N LEU A 47 -1.61 3.01 1.73
CA LEU A 47 -3.07 3.01 2.00
C LEU A 47 -3.85 3.92 1.04
N GLY A 48 -3.29 5.08 0.69
CA GLY A 48 -3.90 6.01 -0.26
C GLY A 48 -4.05 5.37 -1.64
N TYR A 49 -2.96 4.77 -2.14
CA TYR A 49 -3.00 4.04 -3.41
C TYR A 49 -3.92 2.82 -3.37
N TYR A 50 -4.01 2.11 -2.24
CA TYR A 50 -4.99 1.03 -2.08
C TYR A 50 -6.42 1.51 -2.32
N GLU A 51 -6.84 2.59 -1.66
CA GLU A 51 -8.20 3.10 -1.82
C GLU A 51 -8.44 3.68 -3.23
N LEU A 52 -7.44 4.34 -3.80
CA LEU A 52 -7.51 4.89 -5.16
C LEU A 52 -7.68 3.77 -6.20
N LEU A 53 -6.76 2.81 -6.23
CA LEU A 53 -6.78 1.68 -7.16
C LEU A 53 -8.02 0.82 -6.97
N ARG A 54 -8.45 0.61 -5.72
CA ARG A 54 -9.68 -0.12 -5.42
C ARG A 54 -10.91 0.56 -6.02
N ARG A 55 -10.98 1.89 -5.97
CA ARG A 55 -12.11 2.65 -6.55
C ARG A 55 -12.05 2.62 -8.07
N LEU A 56 -10.88 2.86 -8.66
CA LEU A 56 -10.68 2.89 -10.11
C LEU A 56 -10.94 1.53 -10.75
N MET A 57 -10.45 0.45 -10.14
CA MET A 57 -10.54 -0.90 -10.70
C MET A 57 -11.79 -1.68 -10.25
N LYS A 58 -12.66 -1.06 -9.43
CA LYS A 58 -13.93 -1.65 -8.99
C LYS A 58 -14.80 -2.17 -10.15
N PRO A 59 -14.92 -1.49 -11.30
CA PRO A 59 -15.72 -1.99 -12.43
C PRO A 59 -15.20 -3.30 -13.01
N TRP A 60 -13.89 -3.54 -12.95
CA TRP A 60 -13.26 -4.72 -13.55
C TRP A 60 -13.07 -5.87 -12.56
N ILE A 61 -12.74 -5.55 -11.32
CA ILE A 61 -12.43 -6.55 -10.29
C ILE A 61 -13.67 -6.90 -9.46
N GLY A 62 -14.64 -5.99 -9.37
CA GLY A 62 -15.82 -6.13 -8.54
C GLY A 62 -15.58 -5.70 -7.09
N LYS A 63 -16.43 -6.19 -6.19
CA LYS A 63 -16.54 -5.68 -4.80
C LYS A 63 -15.36 -6.06 -3.89
N TYR A 64 -14.61 -7.11 -4.25
CA TYR A 64 -13.56 -7.70 -3.42
C TYR A 64 -12.24 -7.79 -4.20
N PRO A 65 -11.44 -6.70 -4.25
CA PRO A 65 -10.15 -6.75 -4.92
C PRO A 65 -9.24 -7.74 -4.21
N TYR A 66 -8.70 -8.68 -4.99
CA TYR A 66 -7.73 -9.66 -4.54
C TYR A 66 -6.37 -9.30 -5.10
N ALA A 67 -5.34 -9.37 -4.27
CA ALA A 67 -3.95 -9.23 -4.71
C ALA A 67 -3.33 -10.63 -4.67
N PRO A 68 -3.35 -11.38 -5.79
CA PRO A 68 -2.80 -12.73 -5.82
C PRO A 68 -1.29 -12.67 -5.61
N HIS A 69 -0.79 -13.46 -4.66
CA HIS A 69 0.66 -13.58 -4.43
C HIS A 69 1.26 -14.65 -5.35
N TRP A 70 0.76 -15.89 -5.25
CA TRP A 70 1.18 -17.03 -6.07
C TRP A 70 0.05 -17.64 -6.89
N ASP A 71 -1.20 -17.25 -6.61
CA ASP A 71 -2.37 -17.80 -7.28
C ASP A 71 -2.41 -17.37 -8.75
N LYS A 72 -2.61 -18.33 -9.66
CA LYS A 72 -2.73 -18.08 -11.09
C LYS A 72 -4.14 -17.61 -11.45
N VAL A 73 -4.26 -16.93 -12.59
CA VAL A 73 -5.57 -16.58 -13.15
C VAL A 73 -6.39 -17.86 -13.38
N GLY A 74 -7.64 -17.86 -12.93
CA GLY A 74 -8.52 -19.04 -12.97
C GLY A 74 -8.41 -19.95 -11.76
N GLU A 75 -7.44 -19.75 -10.85
CA GLU A 75 -7.41 -20.45 -9.57
C GLU A 75 -8.43 -19.87 -8.59
N LYS A 76 -8.79 -20.69 -7.62
CA LYS A 76 -9.72 -20.29 -6.55
C LYS A 76 -8.99 -19.40 -5.55
N VAL A 77 -9.61 -18.28 -5.18
CA VAL A 77 -9.01 -17.35 -4.22
C VAL A 77 -8.78 -18.04 -2.87
N SER A 78 -7.53 -18.09 -2.41
CA SER A 78 -7.10 -18.79 -1.20
C SER A 78 -7.29 -17.98 0.10
N GLY A 79 -7.65 -16.69 0.00
CA GLY A 79 -7.73 -15.77 1.13
C GLY A 79 -8.98 -15.87 2.01
N LYS A 80 -8.82 -15.70 3.33
CA LYS A 80 -9.94 -15.51 4.26
C LYS A 80 -10.65 -14.17 3.99
N GLY A 81 -11.98 -14.20 3.89
CA GLY A 81 -12.82 -13.01 3.70
C GLY A 81 -13.26 -12.76 2.25
N TYR A 82 -12.99 -13.69 1.33
CA TYR A 82 -13.50 -13.68 -0.04
C TYR A 82 -14.66 -14.68 -0.20
N PRO A 83 -15.59 -14.46 -1.15
CA PRO A 83 -16.64 -15.42 -1.45
C PRO A 83 -16.06 -16.79 -1.85
N LYS A 84 -16.68 -17.88 -1.39
CA LYS A 84 -16.22 -19.26 -1.68
C LYS A 84 -16.22 -19.63 -3.16
N ASN A 85 -16.89 -18.86 -4.01
CA ASN A 85 -17.02 -19.12 -5.44
C ASN A 85 -16.19 -18.15 -6.29
N ARG A 86 -15.28 -17.38 -5.64
CA ARG A 86 -14.47 -16.37 -6.31
C ARG A 86 -13.20 -17.01 -6.88
N TYR A 87 -12.93 -16.69 -8.14
CA TYR A 87 -11.72 -17.06 -8.85
C TYR A 87 -10.88 -15.81 -9.13
N VAL A 88 -9.57 -16.01 -9.27
CA VAL A 88 -8.63 -14.96 -9.63
C VAL A 88 -8.88 -14.54 -11.08
N VAL A 89 -9.11 -13.25 -11.31
CA VAL A 89 -9.22 -12.69 -12.66
C VAL A 89 -7.95 -11.90 -13.01
N THR A 90 -7.67 -11.70 -14.30
CA THR A 90 -6.49 -10.92 -14.75
C THR A 90 -6.43 -9.53 -14.11
N ALA A 91 -7.58 -8.91 -13.86
CA ALA A 91 -7.65 -7.61 -13.19
C ALA A 91 -7.17 -7.65 -11.73
N ASP A 92 -7.30 -8.80 -11.02
CA ASP A 92 -6.74 -8.99 -9.68
C ASP A 92 -5.19 -9.00 -9.74
N SER A 93 -4.61 -9.64 -10.76
CA SER A 93 -3.16 -9.63 -10.98
C SER A 93 -2.63 -8.23 -11.29
N ILE A 94 -3.31 -7.48 -12.18
CA ILE A 94 -2.96 -6.09 -12.47
C ILE A 94 -3.04 -5.24 -11.20
N PHE A 95 -4.10 -5.40 -10.40
CA PHE A 95 -4.25 -4.69 -9.14
C PHE A 95 -3.11 -5.00 -8.18
N GLY A 96 -2.72 -6.27 -8.03
CA GLY A 96 -1.58 -6.67 -7.20
C GLY A 96 -0.27 -6.03 -7.64
N VAL A 97 0.02 -6.03 -8.95
CA VAL A 97 1.22 -5.40 -9.52
C VAL A 97 1.19 -3.89 -9.31
N SER A 98 0.07 -3.22 -9.62
CA SER A 98 -0.08 -1.77 -9.44
C SER A 98 0.04 -1.35 -7.97
N MET A 99 -0.49 -2.16 -7.05
CA MET A 99 -0.39 -1.96 -5.60
C MET A 99 1.06 -2.02 -5.08
N PHE A 100 1.96 -2.70 -5.77
CA PHE A 100 3.37 -2.72 -5.42
C PHE A 100 4.14 -1.63 -6.17
N LEU A 101 4.01 -1.60 -7.50
CA LEU A 101 4.82 -0.76 -8.38
C LEU A 101 4.58 0.73 -8.14
N ILE A 102 3.31 1.15 -8.06
CA ILE A 102 2.97 2.58 -8.01
C ILE A 102 3.44 3.21 -6.69
N PRO A 103 3.11 2.68 -5.49
CA PRO A 103 3.59 3.26 -4.25
C PRO A 103 5.12 3.24 -4.14
N PHE A 104 5.76 2.16 -4.62
CA PHE A 104 7.21 2.02 -4.60
C PHE A 104 7.89 3.09 -5.45
N LEU A 105 7.45 3.26 -6.70
CA LEU A 105 7.98 4.30 -7.59
C LEU A 105 7.75 5.70 -7.01
N THR A 106 6.57 5.97 -6.42
CA THR A 106 6.29 7.26 -5.78
C THR A 106 7.26 7.54 -4.64
N ILE A 107 7.51 6.58 -3.76
CA ILE A 107 8.47 6.75 -2.65
C ILE A 107 9.88 6.99 -3.20
N LEU A 108 10.30 6.23 -4.20
CA LEU A 108 11.63 6.38 -4.80
C LEU A 108 11.81 7.76 -5.46
N ILE A 109 10.81 8.25 -6.17
CA ILE A 109 10.80 9.61 -6.74
C ILE A 109 10.92 10.66 -5.62
N LEU A 110 10.14 10.52 -4.55
CA LEU A 110 10.19 11.45 -3.41
C LEU A 110 11.57 11.48 -2.75
N ILE A 111 12.21 10.32 -2.58
CA ILE A 111 13.57 10.22 -2.03
C ILE A 111 14.57 10.94 -2.94
N ILE A 112 14.53 10.68 -4.26
CA ILE A 112 15.42 11.33 -5.23
C ILE A 112 15.22 12.85 -5.24
N MET A 113 13.99 13.34 -5.04
CA MET A 113 13.70 14.77 -4.99
C MET A 113 14.24 15.46 -3.74
N ILE A 114 14.41 14.75 -2.62
CA ILE A 114 15.00 15.30 -1.39
C ILE A 114 16.53 15.25 -1.42
N ASP A 115 17.11 14.29 -2.13
CA ASP A 115 18.57 14.12 -2.24
C ASP A 115 19.22 15.09 -3.26
N LYS A 116 18.40 15.81 -4.03
CA LYS A 116 18.83 16.86 -4.96
C LYS A 116 18.70 18.25 -4.33
#